data_AF-A0A6U6P7C7-F1
#
_entry.id   AF-A0A6U6P7C7-F1
#
_cell.length_a   1.000
_cell.length_b   1.000
_cell.length_c   1.000
_cell.angle_alpha   90.00
_cell.angle_beta   90.00
_cell.angle_gamma   90.00
#
_symmetry.space_group_name_H-M   'P 1'
#
loop_
_entity.id
_entity.type
_entity.pdbx_description
1 polymer ?
#
loop_
_entity_poly.entity_id
_entity_poly.type
_entity_poly.pdbx_seq_one_letter_code
_entity_poly.pdbx_strand_id
1 'polypeptide(L)'
;MAGLACIRQILDGSAEGTMLREALPHAVAPCPAGETRHDFQVKIIDCVRRALADAHAAAEVQAAASREASEAARAQEAEAKVVAERAQEVASAAGAEVKAKAEALAIAETKVREEQTWKKSIELEAQRVLEAHTERETRKAEIEALVAFFDGAAALSVEAAESIATFLTAKRAEKTLVAAVPAALALVPDARSQFDNLVVDSAKTALHDALVEAQAALDAGAEAAKYAEAESLGAWAVLDCARDRATAADATLSAAKAALVDAQSVQEALVAAVAAATERLQVALVQQTLAEDKPSGITKAQQALERLVQGEAVVDQASAAQTVSTPPAGKANVDPLFAPVPMDLDTAATAGA
;
A
#
# COMPACT_ATOMS: atom_id res chain seq x y z
N MET A 1 -71.42 -15.97 2.55
CA MET A 1 -70.93 -14.80 3.34
C MET A 1 -69.50 -14.36 2.99
N ALA A 2 -68.61 -15.25 2.51
CA ALA A 2 -67.23 -14.91 2.17
C ALA A 2 -67.08 -13.76 1.14
N GLY A 3 -67.97 -13.68 0.14
CA GLY A 3 -67.96 -12.60 -0.85
C GLY A 3 -68.18 -11.20 -0.26
N LEU A 4 -69.05 -11.09 0.76
CA LEU A 4 -69.27 -9.83 1.48
C LEU A 4 -68.00 -9.42 2.22
N ALA A 5 -67.28 -10.33 2.87
CA ALA A 5 -66.05 -10.00 3.60
C ALA A 5 -64.98 -9.36 2.69
N CYS A 6 -64.80 -9.90 1.48
CA CYS A 6 -63.85 -9.36 0.49
C CYS A 6 -64.24 -7.94 0.04
N ILE A 7 -65.52 -7.71 -0.27
CA ILE A 7 -66.02 -6.37 -0.66
C ILE A 7 -65.86 -5.38 0.50
N ARG A 8 -66.20 -5.80 1.73
CA ARG A 8 -66.07 -4.96 2.91
C ARG A 8 -64.62 -4.52 3.16
N GLN A 9 -63.67 -5.44 3.02
CA GLN A 9 -62.24 -5.14 3.20
C GLN A 9 -61.74 -4.05 2.23
N ILE A 10 -62.22 -4.03 0.99
CA ILE A 10 -61.86 -2.99 0.00
C ILE A 10 -62.52 -1.64 0.33
N LEU A 11 -63.75 -1.66 0.85
CA LEU A 11 -64.50 -0.45 1.20
C LEU A 11 -64.04 0.21 2.51
N ASP A 12 -63.24 -0.47 3.35
CA ASP A 12 -62.77 0.06 4.63
C ASP A 12 -61.81 1.27 4.50
N GLY A 13 -61.40 1.63 3.28
CA GLY A 13 -60.47 2.73 3.01
C GLY A 13 -61.07 4.14 2.96
N SER A 14 -62.40 4.31 3.00
CA SER A 14 -63.04 5.64 2.96
C SER A 14 -64.29 5.74 3.85
N ALA A 15 -64.64 6.97 4.24
CA ALA A 15 -65.86 7.23 5.04
C ALA A 15 -67.13 6.81 4.27
N GLU A 16 -67.16 7.08 2.97
CA GLU A 16 -68.22 6.64 2.05
C GLU A 16 -68.28 5.11 1.96
N GLY A 17 -67.12 4.47 1.89
CA GLY A 17 -67.01 3.02 1.88
C GLY A 17 -67.59 2.38 3.14
N THR A 18 -67.41 3.01 4.31
CA THR A 18 -68.01 2.54 5.58
C THR A 18 -69.54 2.53 5.52
N MET A 19 -70.17 3.57 4.97
CA MET A 19 -71.63 3.61 4.79
C MET A 19 -72.10 2.55 3.80
N LEU A 20 -71.41 2.40 2.67
CA LEU A 20 -71.72 1.39 1.67
C LEU A 20 -71.58 -0.04 2.24
N ARG A 21 -70.59 -0.26 3.11
CA ARG A 21 -70.33 -1.53 3.80
C ARG A 21 -71.50 -2.00 4.67
N GLU A 22 -72.16 -1.05 5.33
CA GLU A 22 -73.31 -1.28 6.22
C GLU A 22 -74.61 -1.43 5.44
N ALA A 23 -74.78 -0.67 4.36
CA ALA A 23 -75.98 -0.73 3.52
C ALA A 23 -76.00 -1.96 2.58
N LEU A 24 -74.83 -2.45 2.17
CA LEU A 24 -74.69 -3.51 1.16
C LEU A 24 -75.46 -4.80 1.49
N PRO A 25 -75.45 -5.36 2.73
CA PRO A 25 -76.22 -6.57 3.07
C PRO A 25 -77.72 -6.44 2.81
N HIS A 26 -78.27 -5.23 3.01
CA HIS A 26 -79.68 -4.95 2.77
C HIS A 26 -79.98 -4.72 1.28
N ALA A 27 -79.00 -4.18 0.55
CA ALA A 27 -79.12 -3.96 -0.89
C ALA A 27 -79.06 -5.27 -1.70
N VAL A 28 -78.29 -6.26 -1.25
CA VAL A 28 -78.14 -7.56 -1.92
C VAL A 28 -79.07 -8.65 -1.38
N ALA A 29 -79.99 -8.31 -0.48
CA ALA A 29 -80.95 -9.28 0.07
C ALA A 29 -81.77 -9.93 -1.07
N PRO A 30 -82.07 -11.25 -1.00
CA PRO A 30 -82.88 -11.92 -2.01
C PRO A 30 -84.26 -11.27 -2.12
N CYS A 31 -84.69 -10.92 -3.33
CA CYS A 31 -86.06 -10.48 -3.57
C CYS A 31 -87.02 -11.68 -3.55
N PRO A 32 -88.24 -11.54 -3.01
CA PRO A 32 -89.29 -12.55 -3.15
C PRO A 32 -89.51 -12.93 -4.62
N ALA A 33 -89.90 -14.17 -4.88
CA ALA A 33 -90.11 -14.67 -6.24
C ALA A 33 -91.11 -13.79 -7.02
N GLY A 34 -90.64 -13.14 -8.07
CA GLY A 34 -91.44 -12.24 -8.93
C GLY A 34 -91.34 -10.76 -8.59
N GLU A 35 -90.63 -10.37 -7.52
CA GLU A 35 -90.38 -8.97 -7.19
C GLU A 35 -89.03 -8.49 -7.74
N THR A 36 -89.01 -7.28 -8.30
CA THR A 36 -87.78 -6.59 -8.69
C THR A 36 -87.15 -5.89 -7.48
N ARG A 37 -85.82 -5.75 -7.46
CA ARG A 37 -85.13 -4.95 -6.44
C ARG A 37 -85.69 -3.54 -6.37
N HIS A 38 -85.78 -3.01 -5.15
CA HIS A 38 -86.21 -1.64 -4.93
C HIS A 38 -85.16 -0.64 -5.47
N ASP A 39 -85.58 0.51 -6.00
CA ASP A 39 -84.71 1.53 -6.59
C ASP A 39 -83.53 1.94 -5.69
N PHE A 40 -83.77 2.12 -4.38
CA PHE A 40 -82.69 2.38 -3.41
C PHE A 40 -81.65 1.25 -3.32
N GLN A 41 -82.06 -0.02 -3.40
CA GLN A 41 -81.12 -1.15 -3.40
C GLN A 41 -80.26 -1.13 -4.65
N VAL A 42 -80.87 -0.86 -5.82
CA VAL A 42 -80.15 -0.70 -7.10
C VAL A 42 -79.13 0.43 -7.01
N LYS A 43 -79.53 1.60 -6.49
CA LYS A 43 -78.62 2.75 -6.29
C LYS A 43 -77.45 2.41 -5.37
N ILE A 44 -77.68 1.70 -4.26
CA ILE A 44 -76.60 1.28 -3.36
C ILE A 44 -75.63 0.33 -4.08
N ILE A 45 -76.16 -0.67 -4.82
CA ILE A 45 -75.34 -1.59 -5.61
C ILE A 45 -74.49 -0.83 -6.63
N ASP A 46 -75.08 0.13 -7.34
CA ASP A 46 -74.36 0.93 -8.34
C ASP A 46 -73.30 1.83 -7.71
N CYS A 47 -73.56 2.38 -6.52
CA CYS A 47 -72.55 3.09 -5.74
C CYS A 47 -71.39 2.16 -5.34
N VAL A 48 -71.66 0.92 -4.90
CA VAL A 48 -70.61 -0.05 -4.57
C VAL A 48 -69.82 -0.44 -5.82
N ARG A 49 -70.48 -0.66 -6.97
CA ARG A 49 -69.80 -0.93 -8.24
C ARG A 49 -68.85 0.19 -8.63
N ARG A 50 -69.32 1.44 -8.56
CA ARG A 50 -68.50 2.62 -8.85
C ARG A 50 -67.32 2.71 -7.89
N ALA A 51 -67.54 2.55 -6.60
CA ALA A 51 -66.47 2.57 -5.59
C ALA A 51 -65.42 1.47 -5.84
N LEU A 52 -65.83 0.26 -6.22
CA LEU A 52 -64.89 -0.82 -6.57
C LEU A 52 -64.16 -0.56 -7.89
N ALA A 53 -64.81 0.07 -8.87
CA ALA A 53 -64.17 0.45 -10.14
C ALA A 53 -63.13 1.56 -9.92
N ASP A 54 -63.47 2.58 -9.14
CA ASP A 54 -62.56 3.68 -8.78
C ASP A 54 -61.37 3.15 -7.96
N ALA A 55 -61.62 2.26 -6.99
CA ALA A 55 -60.57 1.59 -6.22
C ALA A 55 -59.65 0.74 -7.12
N HIS A 56 -60.22 0.04 -8.11
CA HIS A 56 -59.42 -0.73 -9.07
C HIS A 56 -58.52 0.17 -9.90
N ALA A 57 -59.06 1.26 -10.46
CA ALA A 57 -58.29 2.23 -11.23
C ALA A 57 -57.15 2.84 -10.38
N ALA A 58 -57.43 3.20 -9.13
CA ALA A 58 -56.42 3.71 -8.21
C ALA A 58 -55.34 2.67 -7.90
N ALA A 59 -55.71 1.39 -7.72
CA ALA A 59 -54.77 0.31 -7.48
C ALA A 59 -53.87 0.02 -8.69
N GLU A 60 -54.40 0.09 -9.91
CA GLU A 60 -53.61 -0.04 -11.15
C GLU A 60 -52.59 1.10 -11.29
N VAL A 61 -52.99 2.35 -10.98
CA VAL A 61 -52.07 3.50 -10.97
C VAL A 61 -50.98 3.29 -9.91
N GLN A 62 -51.33 2.80 -8.71
CA GLN A 62 -50.35 2.48 -7.68
C GLN A 62 -49.39 1.36 -8.11
N ALA A 63 -49.90 0.32 -8.78
CA ALA A 63 -49.09 -0.78 -9.30
C ALA A 63 -48.10 -0.29 -10.36
N ALA A 64 -48.55 0.52 -11.32
CA ALA A 64 -47.67 1.14 -12.32
C ALA A 64 -46.57 2.00 -11.67
N ALA A 65 -46.94 2.88 -10.73
CA ALA A 65 -45.95 3.70 -10.01
C ALA A 65 -44.95 2.87 -9.21
N SER A 66 -45.38 1.76 -8.60
CA SER A 66 -44.48 0.86 -7.86
C SER A 66 -43.52 0.08 -8.77
N ARG A 67 -43.92 -0.25 -10.01
CA ARG A 67 -43.05 -0.84 -11.02
C ARG A 67 -41.98 0.15 -11.47
N GLU A 68 -42.38 1.38 -11.76
CA GLU A 68 -41.42 2.45 -12.12
C GLU A 68 -40.40 2.67 -10.99
N ALA A 69 -40.85 2.66 -9.73
CA ALA A 69 -39.98 2.80 -8.57
C ALA A 69 -39.00 1.62 -8.42
N SER A 70 -39.42 0.38 -8.67
CA SER A 70 -38.53 -0.79 -8.58
C SER A 70 -37.54 -0.85 -9.74
N GLU A 71 -37.95 -0.45 -10.95
CA GLU A 71 -37.05 -0.30 -12.10
C GLU A 71 -35.99 0.79 -11.84
N ALA A 72 -36.39 1.94 -11.30
CA ALA A 72 -35.48 3.01 -10.92
C ALA A 72 -34.49 2.56 -9.83
N ALA A 73 -34.96 1.85 -8.80
CA ALA A 73 -34.09 1.30 -7.75
C ALA A 73 -33.11 0.26 -8.30
N ARG A 74 -33.54 -0.59 -9.24
CA ARG A 74 -32.68 -1.57 -9.91
C ARG A 74 -31.59 -0.88 -10.76
N ALA A 75 -31.94 0.20 -11.46
CA ALA A 75 -30.97 0.98 -12.22
C ALA A 75 -29.91 1.62 -11.29
N GLN A 76 -30.33 2.18 -10.15
CA GLN A 76 -29.42 2.74 -9.15
C GLN A 76 -28.50 1.67 -8.54
N GLU A 77 -29.01 0.48 -8.22
CA GLU A 77 -28.19 -0.63 -7.72
C GLU A 77 -27.15 -1.08 -8.76
N ALA A 78 -27.56 -1.21 -10.03
CA ALA A 78 -26.66 -1.58 -11.12
C ALA A 78 -25.55 -0.53 -11.32
N GLU A 79 -25.88 0.76 -11.32
CA GLU A 79 -24.90 1.84 -11.40
C GLU A 79 -23.94 1.81 -10.21
N ALA A 80 -24.45 1.67 -8.99
CA ALA A 80 -23.63 1.61 -7.78
C ALA A 80 -22.64 0.43 -7.84
N LYS A 81 -23.06 -0.74 -8.34
CA LYS A 81 -22.19 -1.91 -8.51
C LYS A 81 -21.05 -1.64 -9.49
N VAL A 82 -21.35 -1.06 -10.66
CA VAL A 82 -20.33 -0.71 -11.66
C VAL A 82 -19.31 0.27 -11.08
N VAL A 83 -19.76 1.27 -10.31
CA VAL A 83 -18.85 2.24 -9.67
C VAL A 83 -18.00 1.58 -8.58
N ALA A 84 -18.57 0.68 -7.77
CA ALA A 84 -17.83 -0.06 -6.76
C ALA A 84 -16.78 -1.02 -7.36
N GLU A 85 -17.10 -1.71 -8.45
CA GLU A 85 -16.14 -2.56 -9.20
C GLU A 85 -14.94 -1.74 -9.71
N ARG A 86 -15.19 -0.57 -10.31
CA ARG A 86 -14.11 0.34 -10.74
C ARG A 86 -13.23 0.80 -9.58
N ALA A 87 -13.82 1.10 -8.42
CA ALA A 87 -13.05 1.49 -7.24
C ALA A 87 -12.20 0.33 -6.71
N GLN A 88 -12.70 -0.90 -6.76
CA GLN A 88 -11.92 -2.09 -6.45
C GLN A 88 -10.72 -2.26 -7.39
N GLU A 89 -10.90 -2.03 -8.70
CA GLU A 89 -9.79 -2.06 -9.66
C GLU A 89 -8.72 -0.99 -9.36
N VAL A 90 -9.14 0.23 -9.01
CA VAL A 90 -8.23 1.32 -8.60
C VAL A 90 -7.46 0.95 -7.33
N ALA A 91 -8.13 0.41 -6.31
CA ALA A 91 -7.47 -0.03 -5.07
C ALA A 91 -6.49 -1.19 -5.34
N SER A 92 -6.85 -2.13 -6.22
CA SER A 92 -5.96 -3.22 -6.63
C SER A 92 -4.72 -2.71 -7.38
N ALA A 93 -4.89 -1.76 -8.30
CA ALA A 93 -3.79 -1.14 -9.03
C ALA A 93 -2.85 -0.37 -8.08
N ALA A 94 -3.40 0.40 -7.14
CA ALA A 94 -2.60 1.08 -6.10
C ALA A 94 -1.81 0.07 -5.23
N GLY A 95 -2.41 -1.08 -4.92
CA GLY A 95 -1.73 -2.16 -4.20
C GLY A 95 -0.56 -2.77 -4.98
N ALA A 96 -0.73 -2.96 -6.29
CA ALA A 96 0.34 -3.41 -7.17
C ALA A 96 1.48 -2.37 -7.27
N GLU A 97 1.14 -1.07 -7.29
CA GLU A 97 2.13 0.00 -7.29
C GLU A 97 2.94 0.02 -5.99
N VAL A 98 2.31 -0.10 -4.82
CA VAL A 98 3.02 -0.22 -3.53
C VAL A 98 4.03 -1.36 -3.54
N LYS A 99 3.66 -2.52 -4.08
CA LYS A 99 4.57 -3.67 -4.21
C LYS A 99 5.76 -3.34 -5.11
N ALA A 100 5.52 -2.76 -6.29
CA ALA A 100 6.58 -2.38 -7.22
C ALA A 100 7.55 -1.34 -6.62
N LYS A 101 7.03 -0.35 -5.87
CA LYS A 101 7.87 0.66 -5.18
C LYS A 101 8.66 0.05 -4.02
N ALA A 102 8.10 -0.93 -3.31
CA ALA A 102 8.81 -1.64 -2.24
C ALA A 102 9.99 -2.47 -2.80
N GLU A 103 9.80 -3.14 -3.95
CA GLU A 103 10.88 -3.84 -4.65
C GLU A 103 11.99 -2.86 -5.10
N ALA A 104 11.61 -1.69 -5.62
CA ALA A 104 12.58 -0.66 -6.01
C ALA A 104 13.40 -0.13 -4.81
N LEU A 105 12.76 0.07 -3.64
CA LEU A 105 13.46 0.43 -2.41
C LEU A 105 14.45 -0.66 -1.98
N ALA A 106 14.04 -1.93 -2.00
CA ALA A 106 14.91 -3.05 -1.62
C ALA A 106 16.15 -3.16 -2.53
N ILE A 107 15.99 -2.91 -3.84
CA ILE A 107 17.11 -2.84 -4.79
C ILE A 107 18.04 -1.68 -4.43
N ALA A 108 17.49 -0.50 -4.15
CA ALA A 108 18.28 0.68 -3.80
C ALA A 108 19.07 0.48 -2.49
N GLU A 109 18.46 -0.10 -1.45
CA GLU A 109 19.14 -0.44 -0.20
C GLU A 109 20.25 -1.48 -0.39
N THR A 110 20.00 -2.49 -1.23
CA THR A 110 21.04 -3.48 -1.58
C THR A 110 22.23 -2.80 -2.21
N LYS A 111 21.99 -1.82 -3.09
CA LYS A 111 23.06 -1.04 -3.70
C LYS A 111 23.83 -0.20 -2.68
N VAL A 112 23.16 0.40 -1.71
CA VAL A 112 23.83 1.11 -0.59
C VAL A 112 24.78 0.18 0.18
N ARG A 113 24.37 -1.07 0.45
CA ARG A 113 25.22 -2.06 1.14
C ARG A 113 26.44 -2.45 0.31
N GLU A 114 26.27 -2.67 -1.00
CA GLU A 114 27.38 -2.94 -1.94
C GLU A 114 28.37 -1.78 -2.02
N GLU A 115 27.88 -0.55 -2.19
CA GLU A 115 28.77 0.62 -2.27
C GLU A 115 29.48 0.88 -0.93
N GLN A 116 28.84 0.56 0.20
CA GLN A 116 29.47 0.68 1.51
C GLN A 116 30.61 -0.33 1.69
N THR A 117 30.47 -1.58 1.22
CA THR A 117 31.56 -2.57 1.29
C THR A 117 32.69 -2.22 0.34
N TRP A 118 32.36 -1.79 -0.88
CA TRP A 118 33.33 -1.31 -1.87
C TRP A 118 34.14 -0.12 -1.33
N LYS A 119 33.46 0.88 -0.78
CA LYS A 119 34.08 2.05 -0.17
C LYS A 119 35.05 1.69 0.96
N LYS A 120 34.69 0.77 1.86
CA LYS A 120 35.61 0.29 2.92
C LYS A 120 36.86 -0.36 2.33
N SER A 121 36.72 -1.11 1.23
CA SER A 121 37.87 -1.73 0.55
C SER A 121 38.81 -0.68 -0.03
N ILE A 122 38.27 0.38 -0.65
CA ILE A 122 39.07 1.49 -1.19
C ILE A 122 39.75 2.27 -0.06
N GLU A 123 39.04 2.56 1.03
CA GLU A 123 39.63 3.28 2.18
C GLU A 123 40.84 2.52 2.77
N LEU A 124 40.75 1.19 2.89
CA LEU A 124 41.86 0.38 3.39
C LEU A 124 43.08 0.41 2.46
N GLU A 125 42.85 0.38 1.14
CA GLU A 125 43.94 0.43 0.17
C GLU A 125 44.56 1.83 0.10
N ALA A 126 43.73 2.87 0.10
CA ALA A 126 44.17 4.25 0.15
C ALA A 126 45.01 4.53 1.41
N GLN A 127 44.56 4.03 2.57
CA GLN A 127 45.29 4.16 3.83
C GLN A 127 46.69 3.55 3.75
N ARG A 128 46.86 2.37 3.15
CA ARG A 128 48.18 1.73 2.99
C ARG A 128 49.12 2.57 2.13
N VAL A 129 48.60 3.14 1.03
CA VAL A 129 49.40 3.98 0.12
C VAL A 129 49.84 5.26 0.84
N LEU A 130 48.94 5.89 1.58
CA LEU A 130 49.22 7.11 2.34
C LEU A 130 50.19 6.86 3.49
N GLU A 131 50.02 5.79 4.25
CA GLU A 131 50.98 5.38 5.29
C GLU A 131 52.39 5.19 4.71
N ALA A 132 52.51 4.45 3.61
CA ALA A 132 53.79 4.26 2.93
C ALA A 132 54.39 5.58 2.40
N HIS A 133 53.55 6.52 1.97
CA HIS A 133 53.99 7.86 1.57
C HIS A 133 54.53 8.66 2.76
N THR A 134 53.79 8.70 3.87
CA THR A 134 54.19 9.41 5.09
C THR A 134 55.45 8.82 5.73
N GLU A 135 55.65 7.50 5.64
CA GLU A 135 56.89 6.84 6.08
C GLU A 135 58.09 7.32 5.24
N ARG A 136 57.93 7.44 3.91
CA ARG A 136 58.97 7.98 3.02
C ARG A 136 59.26 9.45 3.29
N GLU A 137 58.25 10.27 3.54
CA GLU A 137 58.43 11.68 3.93
C GLU A 137 59.20 11.80 5.25
N THR A 138 58.81 11.02 6.26
CA THR A 138 59.50 10.98 7.55
C THR A 138 60.96 10.57 7.37
N ARG A 139 61.20 9.50 6.59
CA ARG A 139 62.55 9.00 6.31
C ARG A 139 63.41 10.03 5.59
N LYS A 140 62.84 10.75 4.62
CA LYS A 140 63.54 11.83 3.92
C LYS A 140 63.90 12.96 4.90
N ALA A 141 62.96 13.39 5.74
CA ALA A 141 63.18 14.45 6.72
C ALA A 141 64.29 14.08 7.75
N GLU A 142 64.35 12.82 8.17
CA GLU A 142 65.45 12.31 9.01
C GLU A 142 66.82 12.44 8.30
N ILE A 143 66.90 12.10 7.01
CA ILE A 143 68.14 12.20 6.23
C ILE A 143 68.52 13.68 6.03
N GLU A 144 67.56 14.55 5.72
CA GLU A 144 67.78 16.00 5.60
C GLU A 144 68.33 16.60 6.89
N ALA A 145 67.81 16.16 8.05
CA ALA A 145 68.32 16.58 9.35
C ALA A 145 69.78 16.13 9.55
N LEU A 146 70.13 14.89 9.19
CA LEU A 146 71.51 14.39 9.26
C LEU A 146 72.46 15.17 8.33
N VAL A 147 72.02 15.50 7.10
CA VAL A 147 72.77 16.34 6.16
C VAL A 147 72.97 17.75 6.71
N ALA A 148 71.92 18.35 7.29
CA ALA A 148 72.00 19.69 7.88
C ALA A 148 72.97 19.75 9.08
N PHE A 149 72.98 18.72 9.93
CA PHE A 149 74.01 18.59 10.97
C PHE A 149 75.41 18.56 10.35
N PHE A 150 75.58 17.79 9.27
CA PHE A 150 76.86 17.65 8.57
C PHE A 150 77.40 18.97 8.00
N ASP A 151 76.51 19.82 7.45
CA ASP A 151 76.88 21.09 6.80
C ASP A 151 77.06 22.28 7.76
N GLY A 152 76.59 22.16 9.00
CA GLY A 152 76.72 23.19 10.05
C GLY A 152 78.12 23.29 10.66
N ALA A 153 79.13 23.61 9.84
CA ALA A 153 80.57 23.96 10.01
C ALA A 153 81.31 24.00 11.38
N ALA A 154 80.83 23.43 12.47
CA ALA A 154 81.56 23.24 13.74
C ALA A 154 81.96 21.77 13.94
N ALA A 155 82.75 21.49 14.98
CA ALA A 155 82.88 20.13 15.48
C ALA A 155 81.49 19.62 15.89
N LEU A 156 81.09 18.45 15.38
CA LEU A 156 79.78 17.86 15.68
C LEU A 156 79.76 17.33 17.12
N SER A 157 78.58 17.35 17.75
CA SER A 157 78.42 16.68 19.03
C SER A 157 78.60 15.18 18.86
N VAL A 158 78.98 14.50 19.95
CA VAL A 158 79.17 13.04 19.94
C VAL A 158 77.89 12.34 19.52
N GLU A 159 76.73 12.82 19.97
CA GLU A 159 75.41 12.26 19.64
C GLU A 159 75.06 12.41 18.15
N ALA A 160 75.42 13.54 17.54
CA ALA A 160 75.21 13.76 16.11
C ALA A 160 76.13 12.87 15.26
N ALA A 161 77.40 12.73 15.68
CA ALA A 161 78.35 11.85 15.02
C ALA A 161 77.97 10.35 15.16
N GLU A 162 77.45 9.94 16.31
CA GLU A 162 76.89 8.61 16.54
C GLU A 162 75.64 8.36 15.68
N SER A 163 74.74 9.33 15.57
CA SER A 163 73.54 9.23 14.72
C SER A 163 73.89 9.00 13.25
N ILE A 164 74.93 9.69 12.75
CA ILE A 164 75.46 9.48 11.39
C ILE A 164 76.09 8.08 11.26
N ALA A 165 76.88 7.63 12.24
CA ALA A 165 77.46 6.29 12.23
C ALA A 165 76.39 5.18 12.27
N THR A 166 75.32 5.34 13.06
CA THR A 166 74.15 4.45 13.08
C THR A 166 73.45 4.42 11.73
N PHE A 167 73.26 5.58 11.10
CA PHE A 167 72.67 5.67 9.75
C PHE A 167 73.53 4.93 8.71
N LEU A 168 74.84 5.18 8.69
CA LEU A 168 75.77 4.52 7.77
C LEU A 168 75.82 3.00 8.00
N THR A 169 75.70 2.56 9.25
CA THR A 169 75.56 1.14 9.60
C THR A 169 74.28 0.55 9.01
N ALA A 170 73.14 1.23 9.16
CA ALA A 170 71.85 0.79 8.62
C ALA A 170 71.86 0.72 7.08
N LYS A 171 72.56 1.66 6.41
CA LYS A 171 72.80 1.64 4.96
C LYS A 171 73.91 0.68 4.52
N ARG A 172 74.51 -0.08 5.45
CA ARG A 172 75.58 -1.06 5.19
C ARG A 172 76.81 -0.44 4.51
N ALA A 173 77.18 0.77 4.91
CA ALA A 173 78.43 1.39 4.49
C ALA A 173 79.65 0.57 4.95
N GLU A 174 80.83 0.86 4.38
CA GLU A 174 82.07 0.16 4.73
C GLU A 174 82.35 0.25 6.24
N LYS A 175 82.68 -0.88 6.89
CA LYS A 175 82.87 -0.94 8.36
C LYS A 175 83.98 0.01 8.85
N THR A 176 85.01 0.20 8.04
CA THR A 176 86.13 1.12 8.29
C THR A 176 85.65 2.58 8.30
N LEU A 177 84.80 2.96 7.35
CA LEU A 177 84.15 4.27 7.30
C LEU A 177 83.28 4.49 8.55
N VAL A 178 82.40 3.54 8.87
CA VAL A 178 81.52 3.63 10.06
C VAL A 178 82.33 3.81 11.35
N ALA A 179 83.44 3.08 11.51
CA ALA A 179 84.29 3.17 12.70
C ALA A 179 85.09 4.49 12.80
N ALA A 180 85.47 5.07 11.66
CA ALA A 180 86.28 6.30 11.61
C ALA A 180 85.44 7.59 11.73
N VAL A 181 84.17 7.56 11.32
CA VAL A 181 83.28 8.73 11.27
C VAL A 181 83.17 9.48 12.61
N PRO A 182 82.96 8.83 13.78
CA PRO A 182 82.85 9.55 15.05
C PRO A 182 84.11 10.35 15.41
N ALA A 183 85.29 9.77 15.19
CA ALA A 183 86.56 10.42 15.49
C ALA A 183 86.85 11.59 14.53
N ALA A 184 86.58 11.41 13.24
CA ALA A 184 86.79 12.43 12.22
C ALA A 184 85.85 13.64 12.38
N LEU A 185 84.59 13.41 12.75
CA LEU A 185 83.59 14.48 12.94
C LEU A 185 83.75 15.25 14.26
N ALA A 186 84.40 14.66 15.27
CA ALA A 186 84.73 15.34 16.52
C ALA A 186 85.84 16.41 16.36
N LEU A 187 86.63 16.33 15.29
CA LEU A 187 87.66 17.31 14.97
C LEU A 187 87.08 18.50 14.20
N VAL A 188 87.54 19.70 14.55
CA VAL A 188 87.30 20.91 13.76
C VAL A 188 87.94 20.78 12.38
N PRO A 189 87.40 21.39 11.32
CA PRO A 189 87.90 21.24 9.94
C PRO A 189 89.42 21.42 9.79
N ASP A 190 90.01 22.42 10.46
CA ASP A 190 91.44 22.71 10.39
C ASP A 190 92.33 21.67 11.12
N ALA A 191 91.75 20.88 12.03
CA ALA A 191 92.44 19.84 12.78
C ALA A 191 92.36 18.45 12.12
N ARG A 192 91.60 18.32 11.03
CA ARG A 192 91.41 17.05 10.32
C ARG A 192 92.63 16.70 9.48
N SER A 193 93.08 15.46 9.60
CA SER A 193 94.07 14.90 8.67
C SER A 193 93.47 14.67 7.29
N GLN A 194 94.30 14.34 6.29
CA GLN A 194 93.83 13.96 4.95
C GLN A 194 92.87 12.76 5.00
N PHE A 195 93.12 11.80 5.91
CA PHE A 195 92.24 10.64 6.09
C PHE A 195 90.90 11.05 6.69
N ASP A 196 90.90 11.93 7.71
CA ASP A 196 89.66 12.42 8.34
C ASP A 196 88.80 13.18 7.32
N ASN A 197 89.41 13.99 6.46
CA ASN A 197 88.70 14.67 5.38
C ASN A 197 88.08 13.67 4.39
N LEU A 198 88.82 12.62 4.00
CA LEU A 198 88.28 11.57 3.12
C LEU A 198 87.11 10.81 3.77
N VAL A 199 87.19 10.53 5.07
CA VAL A 199 86.11 9.89 5.85
C VAL A 199 84.87 10.78 5.89
N VAL A 200 85.05 12.07 6.16
CA VAL A 200 83.98 13.08 6.17
C VAL A 200 83.34 13.19 4.78
N ASP A 201 84.13 13.33 3.72
CA ASP A 201 83.63 13.45 2.35
C ASP A 201 82.86 12.19 1.90
N SER A 202 83.36 11.02 2.27
CA SER A 202 82.71 9.74 1.96
C SER A 202 81.38 9.58 2.71
N ALA A 203 81.33 9.95 3.99
CA ALA A 203 80.11 9.95 4.78
C ALA A 203 79.08 10.96 4.25
N LYS A 204 79.53 12.15 3.86
CA LYS A 204 78.69 13.18 3.22
C LYS A 204 78.09 12.70 1.90
N THR A 205 78.91 12.08 1.06
CA THR A 205 78.46 11.50 -0.22
C THR A 205 77.40 10.44 0.02
N ALA A 206 77.62 9.51 0.97
CA ALA A 206 76.64 8.49 1.31
C ALA A 206 75.31 9.05 1.84
N LEU A 207 75.33 10.13 2.62
CA LEU A 207 74.11 10.82 3.08
C LEU A 207 73.36 11.51 1.92
N HIS A 208 74.07 12.20 1.02
CA HIS A 208 73.46 12.82 -0.15
C HIS A 208 72.88 11.80 -1.12
N ASP A 209 73.59 10.69 -1.39
CA ASP A 209 73.08 9.61 -2.23
C ASP A 209 71.80 9.02 -1.65
N ALA A 210 71.76 8.80 -0.33
CA ALA A 210 70.55 8.33 0.35
C ALA A 210 69.42 9.36 0.34
N LEU A 211 69.72 10.66 0.38
CA LEU A 211 68.72 11.72 0.25
C LEU A 211 68.13 11.74 -1.15
N VAL A 212 68.95 11.61 -2.20
CA VAL A 212 68.51 11.50 -3.59
C VAL A 212 67.65 10.26 -3.78
N GLU A 213 68.04 9.12 -3.21
CA GLU A 213 67.26 7.87 -3.23
C GLU A 213 65.90 8.06 -2.53
N ALA A 214 65.88 8.67 -1.34
CA ALA A 214 64.65 8.93 -0.59
C ALA A 214 63.73 9.89 -1.34
N GLN A 215 64.26 10.97 -1.93
CA GLN A 215 63.51 11.90 -2.76
C GLN A 215 62.91 11.20 -3.98
N ALA A 216 63.70 10.40 -4.71
CA ALA A 216 63.21 9.66 -5.86
C ALA A 216 62.10 8.66 -5.50
N ALA A 217 62.20 7.99 -4.34
CA ALA A 217 61.15 7.10 -3.84
C ALA A 217 59.87 7.85 -3.46
N LEU A 218 60.00 9.07 -2.92
CA LEU A 218 58.89 9.96 -2.59
C LEU A 218 58.19 10.44 -3.88
N ASP A 219 58.95 10.94 -4.86
CA ASP A 219 58.43 11.37 -6.16
C ASP A 219 57.75 10.23 -6.91
N ALA A 220 58.30 9.02 -6.85
CA ALA A 220 57.70 7.82 -7.44
C ALA A 220 56.36 7.44 -6.78
N GLY A 221 56.18 7.76 -5.49
CA GLY A 221 54.96 7.47 -4.73
C GLY A 221 53.92 8.60 -4.74
N ALA A 222 54.30 9.82 -5.10
CA ALA A 222 53.45 11.00 -4.97
C ALA A 222 52.15 10.91 -5.79
N GLU A 223 52.23 10.41 -7.04
CA GLU A 223 51.03 10.23 -7.87
C GLU A 223 50.12 9.14 -7.30
N ALA A 224 50.68 8.02 -6.80
CA ALA A 224 49.89 6.97 -6.18
C ALA A 224 49.12 7.47 -4.94
N ALA A 225 49.75 8.30 -4.11
CA ALA A 225 49.09 8.94 -2.96
C ALA A 225 47.92 9.86 -3.39
N LYS A 226 48.13 10.69 -4.42
CA LYS A 226 47.05 11.54 -4.98
C LYS A 226 45.89 10.71 -5.55
N TYR A 227 46.19 9.63 -6.28
CA TYR A 227 45.17 8.74 -6.82
C TYR A 227 44.39 8.03 -5.70
N ALA A 228 45.08 7.55 -4.66
CA ALA A 228 44.45 6.93 -3.50
C ALA A 228 43.46 7.88 -2.79
N GLU A 229 43.84 9.13 -2.57
CA GLU A 229 42.92 10.15 -2.00
C GLU A 229 41.72 10.40 -2.91
N ALA A 230 41.97 10.57 -4.21
CA ALA A 230 40.92 10.81 -5.20
C ALA A 230 39.94 9.64 -5.31
N GLU A 231 40.42 8.40 -5.30
CA GLU A 231 39.59 7.19 -5.31
C GLU A 231 38.75 7.07 -4.03
N SER A 232 39.33 7.35 -2.86
CA SER A 232 38.61 7.37 -1.59
C SER A 232 37.47 8.40 -1.60
N LEU A 233 37.73 9.62 -2.07
CA LEU A 233 36.71 10.66 -2.24
C LEU A 233 35.64 10.25 -3.26
N GLY A 234 36.05 9.62 -4.37
CA GLY A 234 35.14 9.10 -5.38
C GLY A 234 34.21 8.02 -4.81
N ALA A 235 34.73 7.10 -3.99
CA ALA A 235 33.94 6.06 -3.36
C ALA A 235 32.89 6.62 -2.37
N TRP A 236 33.24 7.67 -1.63
CA TRP A 236 32.29 8.41 -0.80
C TRP A 236 31.15 9.01 -1.64
N ALA A 237 31.48 9.71 -2.73
CA ALA A 237 30.47 10.32 -3.60
C ALA A 237 29.50 9.28 -4.19
N VAL A 238 30.00 8.10 -4.59
CA VAL A 238 29.17 7.00 -5.08
C VAL A 238 28.23 6.47 -3.99
N LEU A 239 28.72 6.28 -2.76
CA LEU A 239 27.90 5.85 -1.63
C LEU A 239 26.78 6.87 -1.32
N ASP A 240 27.09 8.16 -1.33
CA ASP A 240 26.09 9.21 -1.08
C ASP A 240 25.03 9.25 -2.19
N CYS A 241 25.43 9.11 -3.46
CA CYS A 241 24.46 8.98 -4.56
C CYS A 241 23.57 7.73 -4.41
N ALA A 242 24.10 6.62 -3.90
CA ALA A 242 23.30 5.42 -3.64
C ALA A 242 22.29 5.66 -2.49
N ARG A 243 22.70 6.38 -1.43
CA ARG A 243 21.83 6.77 -0.32
C ARG A 243 20.70 7.68 -0.78
N ASP A 244 21.01 8.71 -1.58
CA ASP A 244 20.00 9.63 -2.12
C ASP A 244 18.94 8.88 -2.94
N ARG A 245 19.35 7.89 -3.74
CA ARG A 245 18.41 7.03 -4.49
C ARG A 245 17.54 6.18 -3.57
N ALA A 246 18.10 5.64 -2.49
CA ALA A 246 17.32 4.87 -1.50
C ALA A 246 16.30 5.77 -0.80
N THR A 247 16.69 6.98 -0.38
CA THR A 247 15.78 7.98 0.21
C THR A 247 14.68 8.40 -0.78
N ALA A 248 15.03 8.61 -2.06
CA ALA A 248 14.03 8.92 -3.09
C ALA A 248 13.06 7.75 -3.31
N ALA A 249 13.55 6.51 -3.32
CA ALA A 249 12.70 5.32 -3.43
C ALA A 249 11.74 5.19 -2.23
N ASP A 250 12.23 5.43 -1.01
CA ASP A 250 11.40 5.40 0.21
C ASP A 250 10.30 6.47 0.19
N ALA A 251 10.61 7.69 -0.25
CA ALA A 251 9.63 8.74 -0.44
C ALA A 251 8.54 8.34 -1.45
N THR A 252 8.92 7.69 -2.56
CA THR A 252 7.95 7.21 -3.55
C THR A 252 7.08 6.06 -3.03
N LEU A 253 7.64 5.16 -2.21
CA LEU A 253 6.90 4.10 -1.55
C LEU A 253 5.89 4.67 -0.55
N SER A 254 6.29 5.67 0.24
CA SER A 254 5.41 6.35 1.19
C SER A 254 4.24 7.04 0.49
N ALA A 255 4.48 7.71 -0.64
CA ALA A 255 3.42 8.29 -1.45
C ALA A 255 2.46 7.23 -2.02
N ALA A 256 2.98 6.12 -2.53
CA ALA A 256 2.14 5.01 -3.03
C ALA A 256 1.28 4.38 -1.92
N LYS A 257 1.82 4.24 -0.70
CA LYS A 257 1.06 3.75 0.46
C LYS A 257 -0.09 4.69 0.83
N ALA A 258 0.13 6.00 0.80
CA ALA A 258 -0.94 6.98 1.04
C ALA A 258 -2.05 6.86 -0.02
N ALA A 259 -1.68 6.77 -1.30
CA ALA A 259 -2.62 6.59 -2.40
C ALA A 259 -3.45 5.28 -2.28
N LEU A 260 -2.84 4.20 -1.79
CA LEU A 260 -3.55 2.95 -1.52
C LEU A 260 -4.61 3.12 -0.42
N VAL A 261 -4.27 3.78 0.68
CA VAL A 261 -5.23 4.06 1.78
C VAL A 261 -6.40 4.89 1.28
N ASP A 262 -6.13 5.94 0.49
CA ASP A 262 -7.18 6.77 -0.11
C ASP A 262 -8.08 5.93 -1.03
N ALA A 263 -7.50 5.10 -1.91
CA ALA A 263 -8.26 4.22 -2.80
C ALA A 263 -9.12 3.19 -2.05
N GLN A 264 -8.60 2.60 -0.97
CA GLN A 264 -9.34 1.67 -0.13
C GLN A 264 -10.52 2.37 0.58
N SER A 265 -10.32 3.59 1.08
CA SER A 265 -11.41 4.35 1.71
C SER A 265 -12.56 4.65 0.76
N VAL A 266 -12.24 4.98 -0.50
CA VAL A 266 -13.24 5.19 -1.56
C VAL A 266 -13.95 3.90 -1.93
N GLN A 267 -13.21 2.78 -2.02
CA GLN A 267 -13.79 1.47 -2.26
C GLN A 267 -14.80 1.09 -1.16
N GLU A 268 -14.44 1.25 0.12
CA GLU A 268 -15.32 0.96 1.26
C GLU A 268 -16.60 1.80 1.23
N ALA A 269 -16.48 3.10 0.96
CA ALA A 269 -17.64 4.00 0.84
C ALA A 269 -18.59 3.58 -0.29
N LEU A 270 -18.06 3.13 -1.42
CA LEU A 270 -18.86 2.68 -2.56
C LEU A 270 -19.50 1.30 -2.33
N VAL A 271 -18.83 0.39 -1.61
CA VAL A 271 -19.44 -0.87 -1.17
C VAL A 271 -20.62 -0.60 -0.23
N ALA A 272 -20.49 0.36 0.68
CA ALA A 272 -21.61 0.80 1.53
C ALA A 272 -22.77 1.41 0.70
N ALA A 273 -22.45 2.18 -0.35
CA ALA A 273 -23.45 2.72 -1.27
C ALA A 273 -24.21 1.62 -2.04
N VAL A 274 -23.52 0.55 -2.46
CA VAL A 274 -24.15 -0.64 -3.06
C VAL A 274 -25.13 -1.27 -2.06
N ALA A 275 -24.71 -1.49 -0.80
CA ALA A 275 -25.59 -2.06 0.22
C ALA A 275 -26.86 -1.23 0.43
N ALA A 276 -26.74 0.10 0.51
CA ALA A 276 -27.87 1.01 0.63
C ALA A 276 -28.79 1.02 -0.60
N ALA A 277 -28.23 0.85 -1.82
CA ALA A 277 -29.02 0.72 -3.04
C ALA A 277 -29.77 -0.62 -3.10
N THR A 278 -29.14 -1.71 -2.67
CA THR A 278 -29.77 -3.03 -2.54
C THR A 278 -30.94 -3.00 -1.56
N GLU A 279 -30.80 -2.35 -0.41
CA GLU A 279 -31.90 -2.20 0.56
C GLU A 279 -33.09 -1.43 -0.05
N ARG A 280 -32.82 -0.33 -0.75
CA ARG A 280 -33.85 0.44 -1.47
C ARG A 280 -34.57 -0.41 -2.51
N LEU A 281 -33.84 -1.23 -3.27
CA LEU A 281 -34.44 -2.16 -4.24
C LEU A 281 -35.34 -3.19 -3.54
N GLN A 282 -34.90 -3.76 -2.42
CA GLN A 282 -35.72 -4.72 -1.66
C GLN A 282 -37.04 -4.10 -1.19
N VAL A 283 -36.99 -2.87 -0.64
CA VAL A 283 -38.19 -2.13 -0.24
C VAL A 283 -39.12 -1.88 -1.43
N ALA A 284 -38.57 -1.44 -2.58
CA ALA A 284 -39.36 -1.19 -3.78
C ALA A 284 -40.03 -2.46 -4.33
N LEU A 285 -39.33 -3.61 -4.31
CA LEU A 285 -39.89 -4.90 -4.75
C LEU A 285 -41.02 -5.41 -3.84
N VAL A 286 -40.89 -5.21 -2.52
CA VAL A 286 -41.98 -5.52 -1.58
C VAL A 286 -43.20 -4.65 -1.87
N GLN A 287 -42.99 -3.34 -2.06
CA GLN A 287 -44.07 -2.42 -2.41
C GLN A 287 -44.72 -2.76 -3.75
N GLN A 288 -43.93 -3.15 -4.74
CA GLN A 288 -44.43 -3.61 -6.05
C GLN A 288 -45.33 -4.83 -5.90
N THR A 289 -44.86 -5.88 -5.21
CA THR A 289 -45.65 -7.10 -4.97
C THR A 289 -46.99 -6.75 -4.28
N LEU A 290 -46.93 -5.94 -3.22
CA LEU A 290 -48.13 -5.51 -2.50
C LEU A 290 -49.08 -4.66 -3.35
N ALA A 291 -48.57 -3.86 -4.29
CA ALA A 291 -49.37 -3.04 -5.18
C ALA A 291 -50.00 -3.87 -6.32
N GLU A 292 -49.28 -4.84 -6.87
CA GLU A 292 -49.75 -5.74 -7.93
C GLU A 292 -50.82 -6.74 -7.45
N ASP A 293 -50.78 -7.13 -6.18
CA ASP A 293 -51.80 -8.01 -5.59
C ASP A 293 -53.17 -7.32 -5.43
N LYS A 294 -53.20 -5.98 -5.23
CA LYS A 294 -54.43 -5.22 -4.94
C LYS A 294 -55.47 -5.26 -6.06
N PRO A 295 -55.16 -4.98 -7.35
CA PRO A 295 -56.14 -5.07 -8.43
C PRO A 295 -56.79 -6.44 -8.54
N SER A 296 -56.03 -7.52 -8.30
CA SER A 296 -56.57 -8.89 -8.31
C SER A 296 -57.57 -9.13 -7.17
N GLY A 297 -57.31 -8.57 -5.99
CA GLY A 297 -58.22 -8.59 -4.85
C GLY A 297 -59.51 -7.82 -5.13
N ILE A 298 -59.40 -6.65 -5.75
CA ILE A 298 -60.55 -5.81 -6.12
C ILE A 298 -61.38 -6.47 -7.23
N THR A 299 -60.74 -7.11 -8.22
CA THR A 299 -61.42 -7.89 -9.27
C THR A 299 -62.22 -9.05 -8.66
N LYS A 300 -61.66 -9.77 -7.69
CA LYS A 300 -62.39 -10.81 -6.94
C LYS A 300 -63.58 -10.25 -6.17
N ALA A 301 -63.45 -9.05 -5.58
CA ALA A 301 -64.55 -8.36 -4.90
C ALA A 301 -65.65 -7.94 -5.87
N GLN A 302 -65.30 -7.42 -7.06
CA GLN A 302 -66.26 -7.08 -8.13
C GLN A 302 -67.02 -8.34 -8.60
N GLN A 303 -66.31 -9.45 -8.84
CA GLN A 303 -66.94 -10.73 -9.21
C GLN A 303 -67.82 -11.30 -8.09
N ALA A 304 -67.43 -11.13 -6.81
CA ALA A 304 -68.26 -11.52 -5.68
C ALA A 304 -69.53 -10.65 -5.59
N LEU A 305 -69.44 -9.35 -5.87
CA LEU A 305 -70.58 -8.45 -5.90
C LEU A 305 -71.56 -8.89 -6.99
N GLU A 306 -71.09 -9.18 -8.21
CA GLU A 306 -71.98 -9.59 -9.30
C GLU A 306 -72.71 -10.91 -8.99
N ARG A 307 -72.04 -11.89 -8.37
CA ARG A 307 -72.68 -13.13 -7.91
C ARG A 307 -73.77 -12.87 -6.86
N LEU A 308 -73.50 -11.99 -5.88
CA LEU A 308 -74.50 -11.58 -4.88
C LEU A 308 -75.68 -10.85 -5.54
N VAL A 309 -75.42 -10.01 -6.54
CA VAL A 309 -76.43 -9.29 -7.31
C VAL A 309 -77.30 -10.26 -8.13
N GLN A 310 -76.74 -11.35 -8.65
CA GLN A 310 -77.51 -12.36 -9.40
C GLN A 310 -78.34 -13.29 -8.51
N GLY A 311 -78.17 -13.22 -7.19
CA GLY A 311 -78.84 -14.13 -6.26
C GLY A 311 -78.29 -15.56 -6.34
N GLU A 312 -77.12 -15.75 -6.96
CA GLU A 312 -76.42 -17.02 -6.89
C GLU A 312 -76.07 -17.26 -5.42
N ALA A 313 -76.77 -18.22 -4.81
CA ALA A 313 -76.41 -18.72 -3.51
C ALA A 313 -74.94 -19.12 -3.60
N VAL A 314 -74.12 -18.55 -2.72
CA VAL A 314 -72.71 -18.94 -2.59
C VAL A 314 -72.74 -20.41 -2.20
N VAL A 315 -72.65 -21.29 -3.18
CA VAL A 315 -72.39 -22.71 -2.96
C VAL A 315 -71.03 -22.71 -2.32
N ASP A 316 -70.97 -22.92 -1.01
CA ASP A 316 -69.73 -23.06 -0.26
C ASP A 316 -68.96 -24.23 -0.89
N GLN A 317 -68.11 -23.94 -1.87
CA GLN A 317 -67.11 -24.87 -2.42
C GLN A 317 -65.98 -25.11 -1.39
N ALA A 318 -66.31 -25.07 -0.10
CA ALA A 318 -65.39 -25.29 1.00
C ALA A 318 -65.12 -26.78 1.28
N SER A 319 -65.61 -27.71 0.45
CA SER A 319 -65.47 -29.15 0.73
C SER A 319 -65.25 -30.00 -0.53
N ALA A 320 -64.15 -29.75 -1.23
CA ALA A 320 -63.56 -30.75 -2.12
C ALA A 320 -62.04 -30.75 -1.94
N ALA A 321 -61.62 -31.51 -0.94
CA ALA A 321 -60.28 -32.05 -0.70
C ALA A 321 -59.18 -31.64 -1.69
N GLN A 322 -58.40 -30.61 -1.35
CA GLN A 322 -56.98 -30.62 -1.70
C GLN A 322 -56.27 -31.53 -0.69
N THR A 323 -56.11 -32.79 -1.08
CA THR A 323 -55.07 -33.67 -0.52
C THR A 323 -53.73 -32.98 -0.75
N VAL A 324 -53.26 -32.29 0.28
CA VAL A 324 -51.91 -31.75 0.38
C VAL A 324 -50.96 -32.94 0.24
N SER A 325 -50.41 -33.11 -0.96
CA SER A 325 -49.24 -33.95 -1.19
C SER A 325 -48.11 -33.29 -0.42
N THR A 326 -47.79 -33.88 0.73
CA THR A 326 -46.57 -33.62 1.47
C THR A 326 -45.39 -33.81 0.52
N PRO A 327 -44.60 -32.78 0.19
CA PRO A 327 -43.37 -33.00 -0.54
C PRO A 327 -42.45 -33.89 0.32
N PRO A 328 -41.80 -34.91 -0.26
CA PRO A 328 -40.89 -35.75 0.50
C PRO A 328 -39.79 -34.87 1.10
N ALA A 329 -39.48 -35.12 2.36
CA ALA A 329 -38.34 -34.56 3.06
C ALA A 329 -37.06 -34.89 2.29
N GLY A 330 -36.72 -34.04 1.32
CA GLY A 330 -35.43 -34.00 0.68
C GLY A 330 -34.43 -33.65 1.77
N LYS A 331 -33.69 -34.67 2.21
CA LYS A 331 -32.53 -34.51 3.09
C LYS A 331 -31.68 -33.38 2.52
N ALA A 332 -31.62 -32.27 3.22
CA ALA A 332 -30.66 -31.22 2.95
C ALA A 332 -29.28 -31.86 3.13
N ASN A 333 -28.68 -32.27 2.02
CA ASN A 333 -27.26 -32.51 1.94
C ASN A 333 -26.62 -31.14 2.05
N VAL A 334 -26.35 -30.73 3.28
CA VAL A 334 -25.57 -29.53 3.58
C VAL A 334 -24.15 -29.87 3.16
N ASP A 335 -23.78 -29.54 1.93
CA ASP A 335 -22.39 -29.53 1.50
C ASP A 335 -21.63 -28.51 2.36
N PRO A 336 -20.67 -28.92 3.20
CA PRO A 336 -19.90 -28.03 4.04
C PRO A 336 -18.72 -27.47 3.22
N LEU A 337 -19.00 -26.63 2.23
CA LEU A 337 -17.95 -26.08 1.34
C LEU A 337 -17.74 -24.56 1.45
N PHE A 338 -18.43 -23.88 2.36
CA PHE A 338 -18.14 -22.49 2.72
C PHE A 338 -17.97 -22.34 4.23
N ALA A 339 -16.93 -22.97 4.76
CA ALA A 339 -16.32 -22.46 5.98
C ALA A 339 -15.64 -21.12 5.62
N PRO A 340 -15.90 -20.02 6.35
CA PRO A 340 -15.09 -18.82 6.21
C PRO A 340 -13.65 -19.20 6.57
N VAL A 341 -12.74 -19.06 5.61
CA VAL A 341 -11.31 -19.10 5.89
C VAL A 341 -11.04 -17.99 6.89
N PRO A 342 -10.60 -18.28 8.14
CA PRO A 342 -10.10 -17.24 9.00
C PRO A 342 -8.91 -16.59 8.29
N MET A 343 -9.06 -15.32 7.92
CA MET A 343 -7.89 -14.49 7.64
C MET A 343 -7.20 -14.24 8.98
N ASP A 344 -6.35 -15.18 9.39
CA ASP A 344 -5.30 -14.93 10.36
C ASP A 344 -4.34 -13.90 9.74
N LEU A 345 -4.61 -12.62 10.00
CA LEU A 345 -3.76 -11.48 9.66
C LEU A 345 -2.67 -11.20 10.73
N ASP A 346 -2.37 -12.17 11.59
CA ASP A 346 -1.35 -12.04 12.63
C ASP A 346 -0.17 -12.99 12.36
N THR A 347 0.64 -12.66 11.36
CA THR A 347 2.02 -13.14 11.34
C THR A 347 2.94 -12.16 10.59
N ALA A 348 4.02 -11.81 11.30
CA ALA A 348 5.24 -11.17 10.83
C ALA A 348 5.28 -9.62 10.80
N ALA A 349 5.73 -9.01 11.91
CA ALA A 349 6.85 -8.05 11.88
C ALA A 349 7.41 -7.77 13.30
N THR A 350 8.14 -8.72 13.89
CA THR A 350 9.12 -8.41 14.94
C THR A 350 10.37 -9.24 14.73
N ALA A 351 11.28 -8.73 13.91
CA ALA A 351 12.68 -9.12 13.89
C ALA A 351 13.50 -7.97 13.28
N GLY A 352 14.36 -7.34 14.08
CA GLY A 352 15.31 -6.34 13.58
C GLY A 352 15.64 -5.22 14.57
N ALA A 353 16.21 -5.55 15.72
CA ALA A 353 17.07 -4.66 16.51
C ALA A 353 18.34 -5.44 16.85
#